data_AF-A0A655ZGA2-F1
#
_entry.id   AF-A0A655ZGA2-F1
#
_cell.length_a   1.000
_cell.length_b   1.000
_cell.length_c   1.000
_cell.angle_alpha   90.00
_cell.angle_beta   90.00
_cell.angle_gamma   90.00
#
_symmetry.space_group_name_H-M   'P 1'
#
loop_
_entity.id
_entity.type
_entity.pdbx_description
1 polymer ?
#
loop_
_entity_poly.entity_id
_entity_poly.type
_entity_poly.pdbx_seq_one_letter_code
_entity_poly.pdbx_strand_id
1 'polypeptide(L)' 'MGTGIAQGVTFHDFTISHDKLGKPLLTLSGQAAELASQLQVENIHLSISDERHYAMATVILERR' A
#
# COMPACT_ATOMS: atom_id res chain seq x y z
N MET A 1 8.53 -0.34 -3.96
CA MET A 1 8.46 -1.81 -3.85
C MET A 1 8.89 -2.45 -5.16
N GLY A 2 8.29 -2.12 -6.31
CA GLY A 2 8.85 -2.46 -7.62
C GLY A 2 8.79 -3.94 -8.03
N THR A 3 8.23 -4.80 -7.18
CA THR A 3 8.09 -6.24 -7.43
C THR A 3 6.76 -6.61 -8.07
N GLY A 4 5.72 -5.77 -7.93
CA GLY A 4 4.34 -6.20 -8.17
C GLY A 4 3.91 -7.32 -7.21
N ILE A 5 2.88 -8.09 -7.58
CA ILE A 5 2.50 -9.32 -6.89
C ILE A 5 3.41 -10.45 -7.39
N ALA A 6 4.64 -10.46 -6.91
CA ALA A 6 5.67 -11.42 -7.27
C ALA A 6 6.78 -11.45 -6.21
N GLN A 7 7.74 -12.35 -6.37
CA GLN A 7 8.91 -12.46 -5.48
C GLN A 7 8.52 -12.65 -4.00
N GLY A 8 7.48 -13.44 -3.74
CA GLY A 8 6.96 -13.69 -2.40
C GLY A 8 5.97 -12.62 -1.89
N VAL A 9 5.85 -11.48 -2.57
CA VAL A 9 4.81 -10.49 -2.25
C VAL A 9 3.46 -10.96 -2.78
N THR A 10 2.47 -11.04 -1.90
CA THR A 10 1.10 -11.49 -2.21
C THR A 10 0.06 -10.42 -1.91
N PHE A 11 -1.18 -10.61 -2.37
CA PHE A 11 -2.27 -9.69 -2.01
C PHE A 11 -2.56 -9.66 -0.50
N HIS A 12 -2.27 -10.73 0.23
CA HIS A 12 -2.50 -10.80 1.68
C HIS A 12 -1.50 -9.96 2.48
N ASP A 13 -0.41 -9.54 1.85
CA ASP A 13 0.59 -8.67 2.47
C ASP A 13 0.13 -7.20 2.54
N PHE A 14 -1.02 -6.88 1.93
CA PHE A 14 -1.59 -5.55 1.88
C PHE A 14 -2.94 -5.52 2.59
N THR A 15 -3.06 -4.72 3.64
CA THR A 15 -4.33 -4.47 4.33
C THR A 15 -4.73 -3.02 4.17
N ILE A 16 -5.91 -2.79 3.58
CA ILE A 16 -6.52 -1.47 3.48
C ILE A 16 -7.48 -1.28 4.66
N SER A 17 -7.33 -0.18 5.37
CA SER A 17 -8.26 0.26 6.43
C SER A 17 -8.62 1.73 6.23
N HIS A 18 -9.50 2.28 7.07
CA HIS A 18 -9.84 3.70 7.05
C HIS A 18 -9.69 4.31 8.44
N ASP A 19 -9.28 5.57 8.50
CA ASP A 19 -9.33 6.33 9.74
C ASP A 19 -10.78 6.75 10.09
N LYS A 20 -10.93 7.46 11.22
CA LYS A 20 -12.25 7.92 11.70
C LYS A 20 -12.96 8.90 10.74
N LEU A 21 -12.23 9.53 9.82
CA LEU A 21 -12.74 10.47 8.84
C LEU A 21 -12.90 9.84 7.45
N GLY A 22 -12.62 8.53 7.31
CA GLY A 22 -12.74 7.81 6.05
C GLY A 22 -11.51 7.91 5.14
N LYS A 23 -10.38 8.46 5.61
CA LYS A 23 -9.14 8.45 4.82
C LYS A 23 -8.59 7.02 4.73
N PRO A 24 -8.27 6.51 3.53
CA PRO A 24 -7.72 5.17 3.38
C PRO A 24 -6.27 5.11 3.91
N LEU A 25 -5.97 4.00 4.58
CA LEU A 25 -4.69 3.68 5.17
C LEU A 25 -4.23 2.31 4.64
N LEU A 26 -2.94 2.20 4.31
CA LEU A 26 -2.33 0.97 3.84
C LEU A 26 -1.34 0.45 4.87
N THR A 27 -1.58 -0.78 5.35
CA THR A 27 -0.65 -1.50 6.23
C THR A 27 -0.02 -2.64 5.45
N LEU A 28 1.31 -2.76 5.57
CA LEU A 28 2.09 -3.83 4.96
C LEU A 28 2.40 -4.91 5.99
N SER A 29 2.37 -6.17 5.56
CA SER A 29 2.79 -7.34 6.33
C SER A 29 3.66 -8.28 5.47
N GLY A 30 4.18 -9.35 6.08
CA GLY A 30 4.94 -10.38 5.36
C GLY A 30 6.10 -9.81 4.54
N GLN A 31 6.26 -10.34 3.32
CA GLN A 31 7.36 -9.97 2.43
C GLN A 31 7.32 -8.49 2.01
N ALA A 32 6.12 -7.91 1.89
CA ALA A 32 5.94 -6.50 1.54
C ALA A 32 6.49 -5.57 2.64
N ALA A 33 6.27 -5.91 3.92
CA ALA A 33 6.80 -5.14 5.04
C ALA A 33 8.33 -5.21 5.12
N GLU A 34 8.91 -6.38 4.89
CA GLU A 34 10.37 -6.55 4.85
C GLU A 34 11.01 -5.70 3.76
N LEU A 35 10.43 -5.70 2.55
CA LEU A 35 10.92 -4.90 1.44
C LEU A 35 10.77 -3.39 1.70
N ALA A 36 9.64 -2.97 2.28
CA ALA A 36 9.44 -1.56 2.66
C ALA A 36 10.47 -1.11 3.72
N SER A 37 10.79 -1.98 4.68
CA SER A 37 11.82 -1.74 5.69
C SER A 37 13.22 -1.61 5.06
N GLN A 38 13.58 -2.49 4.13
CA GLN A 38 14.85 -2.41 3.39
C GLN A 38 14.97 -1.12 2.57
N LEU A 39 13.85 -0.65 2.00
CA LEU A 39 13.76 0.61 1.26
C LEU A 39 13.67 1.85 2.17
N GLN A 40 13.69 1.65 3.50
CA GLN A 40 13.57 2.70 4.52
C GLN A 40 12.31 3.55 4.35
N VAL A 41 11.21 2.94 3.91
CA VAL A 41 9.93 3.64 3.77
C VAL A 41 9.46 4.07 5.15
N GLU A 42 9.23 5.36 5.32
CA GLU A 42 8.74 5.94 6.57
C GLU A 42 7.26 6.31 6.48
N ASN A 43 6.80 6.82 5.33
CA ASN A 43 5.39 7.16 5.12
C ASN A 43 4.82 6.50 3.88
N ILE A 44 3.54 6.14 3.98
CA ILE A 44 2.75 5.54 2.92
C ILE A 44 1.51 6.41 2.70
N HIS A 45 1.34 6.89 1.47
CA HIS A 45 0.19 7.68 1.06
C HIS A 45 -0.64 6.87 0.07
N LEU A 46 -1.91 6.61 0.41
CA LEU A 46 -2.86 5.89 -0.43
C LEU A 46 -4.02 6.82 -0.80
N SER A 47 -4.35 6.86 -2.09
CA SER A 47 -5.57 7.48 -2.60
C SER A 47 -6.35 6.46 -3.41
N ILE A 48 -7.64 6.35 -3.16
CA ILE A 48 -8.57 5.47 -3.89
C ILE A 48 -9.65 6.37 -4.51
N SER A 49 -10.00 6.10 -5.76
CA SER A 49 -11.09 6.76 -6.47
C SER A 49 -11.85 5.71 -7.25
N ASP A 50 -13.17 5.79 -7.24
CA ASP A 50 -14.05 4.94 -8.03
C ASP A 50 -15.06 5.77 -8.80
N GLU A 51 -15.53 5.20 -9.91
CA GLU A 51 -16.70 5.62 -10.64
C GLU A 51 -17.54 4.38 -11.00
N ARG A 52 -18.66 4.58 -11.68
CA ARG A 52 -19.66 3.53 -11.92
C ARG A 52 -19.09 2.21 -12.45
N HIS A 53 -18.03 2.28 -13.26
CA HIS A 53 -17.46 1.12 -13.94
C HIS A 53 -15.98 0.87 -13.61
N TYR A 54 -15.33 1.76 -12.86
CA TYR A 54 -13.89 1.70 -12.67
C TYR A 54 -13.51 2.04 -11.23
N ALA A 55 -12.45 1.40 -10.76
CA ALA A 55 -11.78 1.78 -9.52
C ALA A 55 -10.28 1.92 -9.80
N MET A 56 -9.69 2.94 -9.20
CA MET A 56 -8.27 3.24 -9.29
C MET A 56 -7.72 3.50 -7.90
N ALA A 57 -6.50 3.06 -7.65
CA ALA A 57 -5.74 3.43 -6.47
C ALA A 57 -4.34 3.89 -6.87
N THR A 58 -3.82 4.89 -6.17
CA THR A 58 -2.44 5.36 -6.29
C THR A 58 -1.77 5.30 -4.93
N VAL A 59 -0.55 4.74 -4.89
CA VAL A 59 0.25 4.60 -3.68
C VAL A 59 1.59 5.28 -3.86
N ILE A 60 1.97 6.12 -2.91
CA ILE A 60 3.30 6.75 -2.84
C ILE A 60 3.97 6.28 -1.55
N LEU A 61 5.21 5.80 -1.69
CA LEU A 61 6.08 5.42 -0.58
C LEU A 61 7.22 6.42 -0.52
N GLU A 62 7.46 7.02 0.64
CA GLU A 62 8.54 7.98 0.84
C GLU A 62 9.40 7.62 2.05
N ARG A 63 10.65 8.08 1.99
CA ARG A 63 11.64 8.00 3.07
C ARG A 63 12.13 9.41 3.36
N ARG A 64 12.59 9.68 4.59
CA ARG A 64 13.20 10.96 4.94
C ARG A 64 14.56 11.17 4.27
#